data_AF-A0A660YZJ7-F1
#
_entry.id   AF-A0A660YZJ7-F1
#
_cell.length_a   1.000
_cell.length_b   1.000
_cell.length_c   1.000
_cell.angle_alpha   90.00
_cell.angle_beta   90.00
_cell.angle_gamma   90.00
#
_symmetry.space_group_name_H-M   'P 1'
#
loop_
_entity.id
_entity.type
_entity.pdbx_description
1 polymer ?
#
loop_
_entity_poly.entity_id
_entity_poly.type
_entity_poly.pdbx_seq_one_letter_code
_entity_poly.pdbx_strand_id
1 'polypeptide(L)'
;MYDSGKILLGLIIFVGLFTSPIWYDLASGESANKPNIVLPEDMKECVANTEYMRESHMDLLNEWRDEVVREGNRIYTSPNGKEFEMSLTNTCTNCHNNKTEFCDQCHDYLGVTPYCWDCHIEPPKTGIE
;
A
#
# COMPACT_ATOMS: atom_id res chain seq x y z
N MET A 1 -24.91 43.40 19.61
CA MET A 1 -24.89 41.96 19.28
C MET A 1 -25.34 41.19 20.53
N TYR A 2 -26.60 40.77 20.59
CA TYR A 2 -27.26 40.34 21.84
C TYR A 2 -27.19 38.83 22.12
N ASP A 3 -26.75 38.01 21.16
CA ASP A 3 -26.67 36.55 21.32
C ASP A 3 -25.26 35.97 21.13
N SER A 4 -24.23 36.83 21.09
CA SER A 4 -22.83 36.42 20.87
C SER A 4 -22.37 35.34 21.86
N GLY A 5 -22.81 35.40 23.12
CA GLY A 5 -22.48 34.40 24.14
C GLY A 5 -23.14 33.03 23.90
N LYS A 6 -24.40 33.01 23.44
CA LYS A 6 -25.10 31.76 23.10
C LYS A 6 -24.52 31.12 21.85
N ILE A 7 -24.16 31.94 20.87
CA ILE A 7 -23.49 31.49 19.64
C ILE A 7 -22.12 30.90 19.97
N LEU A 8 -21.32 31.56 20.82
CA LEU A 8 -20.01 31.06 21.21
C LEU A 8 -20.11 29.73 21.95
N LEU A 9 -21.05 29.58 22.89
CA LEU A 9 -21.28 28.32 23.59
C LEU A 9 -21.66 27.18 22.63
N GLY A 10 -22.60 27.44 21.73
CA GLY A 10 -23.01 26.46 20.71
C GLY A 10 -21.86 26.06 19.79
N LEU A 11 -21.01 27.02 19.42
CA LEU A 11 -19.87 26.79 18.54
C LEU A 11 -18.78 25.94 19.22
N ILE A 12 -18.51 26.17 20.51
CA ILE A 12 -17.59 25.34 21.29
C ILE A 12 -18.10 23.90 21.39
N ILE A 13 -19.39 23.70 21.68
CA ILE A 13 -20.01 22.37 21.76
C ILE A 13 -19.94 21.69 20.39
N PHE A 14 -20.26 22.42 19.32
CA PHE A 14 -20.20 21.90 17.96
C PHE A 14 -18.78 21.46 17.57
N VAL A 15 -17.76 22.30 17.82
CA VAL A 15 -16.36 21.96 17.54
C VAL A 15 -15.90 20.78 18.39
N GLY A 16 -16.26 20.73 19.66
CA GLY A 16 -15.95 19.60 20.54
C GLY A 16 -16.54 18.29 20.03
N LEU A 17 -17.82 18.29 19.64
CA LEU A 17 -18.48 17.10 19.08
C LEU A 17 -17.92 16.72 17.71
N PHE A 18 -17.69 17.68 16.83
CA PHE A 18 -17.15 17.46 15.49
C PHE A 18 -15.73 16.92 15.51
N THR A 19 -14.90 17.38 16.45
CA THR A 19 -13.53 16.88 16.64
C THR A 19 -13.45 15.67 17.56
N SER A 20 -14.56 15.23 18.16
CA SER A 20 -14.58 14.12 19.12
C SER A 20 -14.01 12.79 18.58
N PRO A 21 -14.19 12.41 17.29
CA PRO A 21 -13.55 11.21 16.75
C PRO A 21 -12.02 11.31 16.77
N ILE A 22 -11.46 12.49 16.47
CA ILE A 22 -10.00 12.72 16.46
C ILE A 22 -9.42 12.56 17.87
N TRP A 23 -10.10 13.09 18.88
CA TRP A 23 -9.68 12.93 20.28
C TRP A 23 -9.81 11.48 20.75
N TYR A 24 -10.84 10.77 20.29
CA TYR A 24 -11.04 9.36 20.57
C TYR A 24 -9.91 8.51 19.96
N ASP A 25 -9.59 8.71 18.67
CA ASP A 25 -8.53 8.00 17.96
C ASP A 25 -7.14 8.28 18.56
N LEU A 26 -6.88 9.53 18.99
CA LEU A 26 -5.63 9.89 19.65
C LEU A 26 -5.51 9.24 21.05
N ALA A 27 -6.62 9.12 21.79
CA ALA A 27 -6.64 8.53 23.13
C ALA A 27 -6.63 7.00 23.11
N SER A 28 -7.22 6.36 22.10
CA SER A 28 -7.21 4.90 21.94
C SER A 28 -5.85 4.36 21.51
N GLY A 29 -4.97 5.22 20.96
CA GLY A 29 -3.66 4.82 20.45
C GLY A 29 -3.77 3.96 19.18
N GLU A 30 -4.95 3.92 18.57
CA GLU A 30 -5.27 3.12 17.40
C GLU A 30 -4.75 3.85 16.17
N SER A 31 -3.43 3.82 15.98
CA SER A 31 -2.83 4.27 14.72
C SER A 31 -3.43 3.42 13.62
N ALA A 32 -4.15 4.04 12.68
CA ALA A 32 -4.79 3.44 11.52
C ALA A 32 -4.17 2.07 11.17
N ASN A 33 -4.96 1.00 11.32
CA ASN A 33 -4.57 -0.41 11.21
C ASN A 33 -3.51 -0.62 10.13
N LYS A 34 -2.22 -0.53 10.51
CA LYS A 34 -1.14 -0.63 9.54
C LYS A 34 -1.14 -2.05 9.00
N PRO A 35 -1.02 -2.25 7.68
CA PRO A 35 -0.98 -3.59 7.12
C PRO A 35 0.17 -4.39 7.74
N ASN A 36 -0.14 -5.56 8.31
CA ASN A 36 0.87 -6.47 8.83
C ASN A 36 1.34 -7.39 7.70
N ILE A 37 2.41 -6.97 7.03
CA ILE A 37 2.93 -7.68 5.87
C ILE A 37 3.81 -8.83 6.34
N VAL A 38 3.45 -10.05 5.94
CA VAL A 38 4.29 -11.23 6.14
C VAL A 38 5.26 -11.34 4.96
N LEU A 39 6.56 -11.27 5.25
CA LEU A 39 7.60 -11.59 4.27
C LEU A 39 7.85 -13.11 4.27
N PRO A 40 8.23 -13.71 3.12
CA PRO A 40 8.71 -15.09 3.09
C PRO A 40 9.86 -15.30 4.09
N GLU A 41 9.85 -16.44 4.79
CA GLU A 41 10.84 -16.74 5.85
C GLU A 41 12.30 -16.75 5.33
N ASP A 42 12.48 -16.95 4.03
CA ASP A 42 13.76 -17.12 3.35
C ASP A 42 14.33 -15.83 2.73
N MET A 43 13.57 -14.73 2.68
CA MET A 43 14.00 -13.49 2.02
C MET A 43 13.88 -12.23 2.90
N LYS A 44 15.01 -11.56 3.13
CA LYS A 44 15.07 -10.28 3.87
C LYS A 44 14.79 -9.06 3.00
N GLU A 45 15.03 -9.16 1.71
CA GLU A 45 14.83 -8.10 0.72
C GLU A 45 14.49 -8.71 -0.64
N CYS A 46 13.53 -8.11 -1.34
CA CYS A 46 13.12 -8.50 -2.68
C CYS A 46 13.76 -7.56 -3.71
N VAL A 47 12.96 -6.74 -4.40
CA VAL A 47 13.44 -5.76 -5.38
C VAL A 47 14.06 -4.51 -4.73
N ALA A 48 13.56 -4.15 -3.55
CA ALA A 48 14.00 -3.01 -2.75
C ALA A 48 13.51 -3.17 -1.30
N ASN A 49 13.99 -2.31 -0.42
CA ASN A 49 13.58 -2.26 0.98
C ASN A 49 12.12 -1.77 1.16
N THR A 50 11.56 -2.02 2.35
CA THR A 50 10.18 -1.68 2.68
C THR A 50 9.86 -0.18 2.62
N GLU A 51 10.83 0.68 2.94
CA GLU A 51 10.64 2.14 2.90
C GLU A 51 10.43 2.60 1.46
N TYR A 52 11.33 2.21 0.55
CA TYR A 52 11.22 2.50 -0.88
C TYR A 52 9.93 1.95 -1.48
N MET A 53 9.54 0.71 -1.14
CA MET A 53 8.30 0.12 -1.67
C MET A 53 7.05 0.87 -1.18
N ARG A 54 7.03 1.41 0.03
CA ARG A 54 5.87 2.20 0.49
C ARG A 54 5.73 3.53 -0.23
N GLU A 55 6.86 4.14 -0.58
CA GLU A 55 6.88 5.47 -1.21
C GLU A 55 6.72 5.40 -2.73
N SER A 56 7.35 4.41 -3.38
CA SER A 56 7.58 4.43 -4.83
C SER A 56 7.08 3.18 -5.57
N HIS A 57 6.36 2.26 -4.91
CA HIS A 57 5.95 0.98 -5.54
C HIS A 57 5.24 1.16 -6.88
N MET A 58 4.25 2.06 -6.96
CA MET A 58 3.50 2.26 -8.20
C MET A 58 4.30 3.01 -9.27
N ASP A 59 5.21 3.89 -8.87
CA ASP A 59 6.09 4.58 -9.81
C ASP A 59 7.04 3.59 -10.48
N LEU A 60 7.65 2.69 -9.70
CA LEU A 60 8.46 1.58 -10.19
C LEU A 60 7.67 0.70 -11.17
N LEU A 61 6.44 0.33 -10.83
CA LEU A 61 5.60 -0.50 -11.71
C LEU A 61 5.21 0.21 -13.01
N ASN A 62 4.95 1.52 -12.97
CA ASN A 62 4.66 2.30 -14.17
C ASN A 62 5.88 2.40 -15.08
N GLU A 63 7.06 2.64 -14.51
CA GLU A 63 8.33 2.65 -15.23
C GLU A 63 8.60 1.29 -15.87
N TRP A 64 8.49 0.19 -15.10
CA TRP A 64 8.67 -1.17 -15.62
C TRP A 64 7.70 -1.49 -16.76
N ARG A 65 6.44 -1.04 -16.65
CA ARG A 65 5.45 -1.21 -17.72
C ARG A 65 5.91 -0.50 -19.00
N ASP A 66 6.33 0.75 -18.90
CA ASP A 66 6.75 1.53 -20.07
C ASP A 66 8.05 0.97 -20.67
N GLU A 67 9.03 0.59 -19.84
CA GLU A 67 10.26 -0.07 -20.27
C GLU A 67 9.99 -1.38 -21.04
N VAL A 68 9.11 -2.24 -20.53
CA VAL A 68 8.81 -3.53 -21.16
C VAL A 68 7.96 -3.38 -22.41
N VAL A 69 6.94 -2.51 -22.38
CA VAL A 69 5.94 -2.41 -23.46
C VAL A 69 6.40 -1.47 -24.58
N ARG A 70 7.11 -0.38 -24.26
CA ARG A 70 7.50 0.65 -25.23
C ARG A 70 8.94 0.48 -25.70
N GLU A 71 9.86 0.27 -24.76
CA GLU A 71 11.29 0.24 -25.06
C GLU A 71 11.80 -1.19 -25.31
N GLY A 72 11.07 -2.21 -24.85
CA GLY A 72 11.45 -3.61 -24.96
C GLY A 72 12.53 -4.05 -23.98
N ASN A 73 12.89 -3.20 -23.01
CA ASN A 73 13.81 -3.53 -21.94
C ASN A 73 13.13 -4.43 -20.91
N ARG A 74 13.81 -5.47 -20.42
CA ARG A 74 13.22 -6.45 -19.50
C ARG A 74 14.01 -6.70 -18.23
N ILE A 75 15.17 -6.07 -18.09
CA ILE A 75 16.06 -6.25 -16.94
C ILE A 75 16.13 -4.94 -16.17
N TYR A 76 15.84 -5.00 -14.87
CA TYR A 76 16.00 -3.92 -13.92
C TYR A 76 17.17 -4.21 -12.99
N THR A 77 18.06 -3.25 -12.79
CA THR A 77 19.13 -3.34 -11.80
C THR A 77 18.77 -2.49 -10.59
N SER A 78 18.56 -3.15 -9.46
CA SER A 78 18.25 -2.48 -8.19
C SER A 78 19.46 -1.70 -7.64
N PRO A 79 19.25 -0.76 -6.69
CA PRO A 79 20.34 0.02 -6.09
C PRO A 79 21.44 -0.81 -5.41
N ASN A 80 21.13 -2.05 -5.00
CA ASN A 80 22.09 -2.98 -4.41
C ASN A 80 22.87 -3.80 -5.48
N GLY A 81 22.64 -3.53 -6.77
CA GLY A 81 23.30 -4.19 -7.89
C GLY A 81 22.67 -5.52 -8.33
N LYS A 82 21.59 -5.96 -7.69
CA LYS A 82 20.88 -7.19 -8.09
C LYS A 82 19.99 -6.92 -9.31
N GLU A 83 20.07 -7.82 -10.27
CA GLU A 83 19.24 -7.79 -11.47
C GLU A 83 17.92 -8.55 -11.26
N PHE A 84 16.86 -8.04 -11.85
CA PHE A 84 15.51 -8.58 -11.80
C PHE A 84 14.88 -8.53 -13.19
N GLU A 85 14.09 -9.56 -13.51
CA GLU A 85 13.20 -9.48 -14.66
C GLU A 85 12.06 -8.50 -14.32
N MET A 86 11.78 -7.55 -15.21
CA MET A 86 10.65 -6.62 -15.07
C MET A 86 9.33 -7.35 -15.36
N SER A 87 8.92 -8.19 -14.42
CA SER A 87 7.79 -9.10 -14.54
C SER A 87 7.09 -9.28 -13.21
N LEU A 88 5.80 -9.01 -13.17
CA LEU A 88 4.98 -9.21 -11.97
C LEU A 88 5.01 -10.68 -11.53
N THR A 89 4.83 -11.61 -12.48
CA THR A 89 4.71 -13.05 -12.21
C THR A 89 6.06 -13.74 -12.01
N ASN A 90 7.12 -13.29 -12.68
CA ASN A 90 8.44 -13.94 -12.58
C ASN A 90 9.34 -13.31 -11.50
N THR A 91 8.99 -12.12 -10.99
CA THR A 91 9.78 -11.44 -9.96
C THR A 91 8.98 -11.18 -8.71
N CYS A 92 7.91 -10.39 -8.79
CA CYS A 92 7.21 -9.91 -7.60
C CYS A 92 6.51 -11.06 -6.85
N THR A 93 5.81 -11.95 -7.56
CA THR A 93 5.08 -13.06 -6.94
C THR A 93 5.97 -14.19 -6.40
N ASN A 94 7.27 -14.21 -6.75
CA ASN A 94 8.23 -15.11 -6.08
C ASN A 94 8.49 -14.71 -4.62
N CYS A 95 8.33 -13.42 -4.32
CA CYS A 95 8.36 -12.89 -2.96
C CYS A 95 6.96 -12.71 -2.36
N HIS A 96 5.95 -12.46 -3.21
CA HIS A 96 4.57 -12.13 -2.82
C HIS A 96 3.62 -13.15 -3.43
N ASN A 97 3.77 -14.39 -2.98
CA ASN A 97 3.05 -15.54 -3.55
C ASN A 97 1.56 -15.57 -3.18
N ASN A 98 1.14 -14.82 -2.17
CA ASN A 98 -0.25 -14.70 -1.75
C ASN A 98 -0.75 -13.26 -1.91
N LYS A 99 -1.65 -13.04 -2.86
CA LYS A 99 -2.25 -11.73 -3.11
C LYS A 99 -3.01 -11.20 -1.88
N THR A 100 -3.81 -12.05 -1.24
CA THR A 100 -4.66 -11.67 -0.09
C THR A 100 -3.82 -11.24 1.12
N GLU A 101 -2.71 -11.94 1.36
CA GLU A 101 -1.84 -11.71 2.52
C GLU A 101 -0.79 -10.62 2.28
N PHE A 102 -0.61 -10.18 1.03
CA PHE A 102 0.40 -9.18 0.68
C PHE A 102 -0.16 -7.98 -0.09
N CYS A 103 -0.58 -8.18 -1.35
CA CYS A 103 -1.01 -7.08 -2.21
C CYS A 103 -2.28 -6.42 -1.66
N ASP A 104 -3.28 -7.21 -1.28
CA ASP A 104 -4.58 -6.73 -0.82
C ASP A 104 -4.45 -5.99 0.52
N GLN A 105 -3.52 -6.40 1.39
CA GLN A 105 -3.25 -5.72 2.66
C GLN A 105 -2.96 -4.21 2.47
N CYS A 106 -2.17 -3.87 1.45
CA CYS A 106 -1.86 -2.48 1.13
C CYS A 106 -2.97 -1.79 0.32
N HIS A 107 -3.54 -2.49 -0.66
CA HIS A 107 -4.55 -1.90 -1.54
C HIS A 107 -5.89 -1.65 -0.84
N ASP A 108 -6.32 -2.57 0.03
CA ASP A 108 -7.51 -2.39 0.87
C ASP A 108 -7.30 -1.27 1.88
N TYR A 109 -6.12 -1.22 2.51
CA TYR A 109 -5.76 -0.15 3.43
C TYR A 109 -5.78 1.23 2.77
N LEU A 110 -5.27 1.34 1.53
CA LEU A 110 -5.29 2.58 0.75
C LEU A 110 -6.63 2.85 0.08
N GLY A 111 -7.59 1.91 0.14
CA GLY A 111 -8.90 2.03 -0.51
C GLY A 111 -8.81 2.09 -2.04
N VAL A 112 -7.84 1.41 -2.64
CA VAL A 112 -7.62 1.39 -4.09
C VAL A 112 -7.88 0.01 -4.67
N THR A 113 -8.50 -0.04 -5.84
CA THR A 113 -8.71 -1.30 -6.58
C THR A 113 -7.78 -1.31 -7.79
N PRO A 114 -6.64 -2.04 -7.73
CA PRO A 114 -5.70 -2.10 -8.83
C PRO A 114 -6.26 -2.90 -10.01
N TYR A 115 -5.93 -2.50 -11.23
CA TYR A 115 -6.33 -3.15 -12.49
C TYR A 115 -5.25 -4.12 -13.01
N CYS A 116 -4.24 -4.46 -12.20
CA CYS A 116 -3.14 -5.34 -12.60
C CYS A 116 -3.66 -6.66 -13.17
N TRP A 117 -4.71 -7.21 -12.55
CA TRP A 117 -5.28 -8.51 -12.87
C TRP A 117 -6.23 -8.51 -14.07
N ASP A 118 -6.54 -7.35 -14.63
CA ASP A 118 -7.30 -7.28 -15.89
C ASP A 118 -6.47 -7.88 -17.05
N CYS A 119 -5.14 -7.86 -16.90
CA CYS A 119 -4.20 -8.41 -17.86
C CYS A 119 -3.26 -9.48 -17.28
N HIS A 120 -2.90 -9.39 -15.99
CA HIS A 120 -1.99 -10.34 -15.35
C HIS A 120 -2.72 -11.51 -14.69
N ILE A 121 -2.06 -12.67 -14.65
CA ILE A 121 -2.56 -13.86 -13.96
C ILE A 121 -2.36 -13.66 -12.46
N GLU A 122 -3.47 -13.71 -11.71
CA GLU A 122 -3.46 -13.70 -10.24
C GLU A 122 -2.61 -14.88 -9.71
N PRO A 123 -1.67 -14.65 -8.78
CA PRO A 123 -0.96 -15.76 -8.16
C PRO A 123 -1.96 -16.68 -7.46
N PRO A 124 -1.75 -18.00 -7.52
CA PRO A 124 -2.66 -18.95 -6.87
C PRO A 124 -2.73 -18.61 -5.38
N LYS A 125 -3.94 -18.57 -4.82
CA LYS A 125 -4.13 -18.52 -3.37
C LYS A 125 -3.46 -19.75 -2.80
N THR A 126 -2.32 -19.62 -2.15
CA THR A 126 -1.62 -20.77 -1.58
C THR A 126 -2.47 -21.35 -0.46
N GLY A 127 -3.11 -22.46 -0.82
CA GLY A 127 -4.08 -23.23 -0.05
C GLY A 127 -4.68 -24.21 -1.04
N ILE A 128 -4.12 -25.42 -1.07
CA ILE A 128 -4.67 -26.56 -1.79
C ILE A 128 -6.14 -26.71 -1.36
N GLU A 129 -6.98 -27.15 -2.30
CA GLU A 129 -8.36 -27.60 -2.09
C GLU A 129 -8.67 -28.19 -0.71
#